data_AF-A0A5S3W0U3-F1
#
_entry.id   AF-A0A5S3W0U3-F1
#
_cell.length_a   1.000
_cell.length_b   1.000
_cell.length_c   1.000
_cell.angle_alpha   90.00
_cell.angle_beta   90.00
_cell.angle_gamma   90.00
#
_symmetry.space_group_name_H-M   'P 1'
#
loop_
_entity.id
_entity.type
_entity.pdbx_description
1 polymer ?
#
loop_
_entity_poly.entity_id
_entity_poly.type
_entity_poly.pdbx_seq_one_letter_code
_entity_poly.pdbx_strand_id
1 'polypeptide(L)'
;EDLITYAEYKQFPIIPCNLCGSQENLQRQNIKAMLVDWDAKTPGRVESIFKSIQNVSPSQLADRGLFDFINLPIDREAQKAEYEFAEATV
;
A
#
# COMPACT_ATOMS: atom_id res chain seq x y z
N GLU A 1 9.51 -6.36 14.30
CA GLU A 1 10.86 -6.47 14.88
C GLU A 1 11.39 -5.14 15.40
N ASP A 2 11.57 -4.11 14.57
CA ASP A 2 12.20 -2.84 14.97
C ASP A 2 11.63 -2.19 16.24
N LEU A 3 10.30 -2.10 16.36
CA LEU A 3 9.65 -1.53 17.54
C LEU A 3 9.90 -2.34 18.82
N ILE A 4 10.01 -3.66 18.72
CA ILE A 4 10.27 -4.55 19.87
C ILE A 4 11.71 -4.32 20.32
N THR A 5 12.67 -4.36 19.39
CA THR A 5 14.09 -4.11 19.68
C THR A 5 14.31 -2.72 20.28
N TYR A 6 13.62 -1.70 19.75
CA TYR A 6 13.68 -0.34 20.30
C TYR A 6 13.11 -0.27 21.72
N ALA A 7 11.99 -0.93 21.98
CA ALA A 7 11.36 -0.93 23.30
C ALA A 7 12.20 -1.67 24.35
N GLU A 8 12.85 -2.77 23.97
CA GLU A 8 13.81 -3.49 24.81
C GLU A 8 15.02 -2.62 25.14
N TYR A 9 15.60 -1.96 24.14
CA TYR A 9 16.73 -1.05 24.32
C TYR A 9 16.38 0.13 25.24
N LYS A 10 15.17 0.68 25.10
CA LYS A 10 14.68 1.78 25.94
C LYS A 10 14.08 1.33 27.28
N GLN A 11 13.98 0.02 27.53
CA GLN A 11 13.42 -0.57 28.74
C GLN A 11 11.99 -0.06 29.04
N PHE A 12 11.15 0.09 28.02
CA PHE A 12 9.77 0.53 28.25
C PHE A 12 8.96 -0.58 28.94
N PRO A 13 8.10 -0.24 29.93
CA PRO A 13 7.18 -1.21 30.52
C PRO A 13 6.08 -1.56 29.50
N ILE A 14 6.22 -2.72 28.85
CA ILE A 14 5.22 -3.21 27.89
C ILE A 14 4.07 -3.88 28.65
N ILE A 15 2.86 -3.36 28.49
CA ILE A 15 1.64 -3.96 29.05
C ILE A 15 1.05 -4.92 28.00
N PRO A 16 0.91 -6.23 28.29
CA PRO A 16 0.35 -7.17 27.33
C PRO A 16 -1.13 -6.89 27.11
N CYS A 17 -1.55 -6.77 25.85
CA CYS A 17 -2.96 -6.66 25.46
C CYS A 17 -3.43 -7.97 24.83
N ASN A 18 -4.37 -8.64 25.48
CA ASN A 18 -5.02 -9.86 25.00
C ASN A 18 -6.40 -9.61 24.37
N LEU A 19 -6.90 -8.37 24.38
CA LEU A 19 -8.23 -7.99 23.90
C LEU A 19 -8.44 -8.28 22.39
N CYS A 20 -7.35 -8.27 21.62
CA CYS A 20 -7.35 -8.49 20.17
C CYS A 20 -7.28 -9.98 19.80
N GLY A 21 -6.92 -10.86 20.73
CA GLY A 21 -6.65 -12.29 20.48
C GLY A 21 -7.82 -13.22 20.80
N SER A 22 -8.86 -12.72 21.46
CA SER A 22 -9.99 -13.52 21.97
C SER A 22 -11.28 -13.40 21.15
N GLN A 23 -11.22 -12.89 19.91
CA GLN A 23 -12.39 -12.68 19.06
C GLN A 23 -12.52 -13.81 18.04
N GLU A 24 -13.75 -14.27 17.75
CA GLU A 24 -14.00 -15.39 16.84
C GLU A 24 -13.64 -15.09 15.37
N ASN A 25 -13.70 -13.83 14.95
CA ASN A 25 -13.42 -13.40 13.57
C ASN A 25 -12.13 -12.58 13.49
N LEU A 26 -10.99 -13.25 13.62
CA LEU A 26 -9.64 -12.66 13.62
C LEU A 26 -9.18 -12.16 12.24
N GLN A 27 -10.02 -11.41 11.51
CA GLN A 27 -9.66 -10.82 10.22
C GLN A 27 -8.40 -9.96 10.31
N ARG A 28 -8.18 -9.29 11.46
CA ARG A 28 -6.97 -8.52 11.70
C ARG A 28 -5.71 -9.40 11.72
N GLN A 29 -5.77 -10.61 12.27
CA GLN A 29 -4.63 -11.54 12.27
C GLN A 29 -4.39 -12.09 10.86
N ASN A 30 -5.46 -12.38 10.12
CA ASN A 30 -5.36 -12.83 8.73
C ASN A 30 -4.70 -11.76 7.84
N ILE A 31 -5.13 -10.50 7.96
CA ILE A 31 -4.52 -9.37 7.23
C ILE A 31 -3.07 -9.18 7.66
N LYS A 32 -2.76 -9.29 8.96
CA LYS A 32 -1.37 -9.20 9.45
C LYS A 32 -0.49 -10.28 8.81
N ALA A 33 -0.95 -11.52 8.75
CA ALA A 33 -0.23 -12.61 8.11
C ALA A 33 -0.02 -12.36 6.61
N MET A 34 -1.05 -11.88 5.90
CA MET A 34 -0.97 -11.52 4.49
C MET A 34 0.07 -10.42 4.22
N LEU A 35 0.10 -9.37 5.05
CA LEU A 35 1.08 -8.29 4.90
C LEU A 35 2.52 -8.77 5.14
N VAL A 36 2.73 -9.63 6.14
CA VAL A 36 4.05 -10.23 6.41
C VAL A 36 4.50 -11.10 5.25
N ASP A 37 3.62 -11.93 4.68
CA ASP A 37 3.93 -12.76 3.51
C ASP A 37 4.29 -11.92 2.28
N TRP A 38 3.55 -10.83 2.05
CA TRP A 38 3.82 -9.91 0.95
C TRP A 38 5.16 -9.21 1.07
N ASP A 39 5.54 -8.78 2.27
CA ASP A 39 6.83 -8.14 2.50
C ASP A 39 8.00 -9.13 2.37
N ALA A 40 7.82 -10.38 2.83
CA ALA A 40 8.80 -11.43 2.65
C ALA A 40 9.04 -11.76 1.17
N LYS A 41 7.98 -11.75 0.34
CA LYS A 41 8.07 -12.00 -1.11
C LYS A 41 8.58 -10.79 -1.89
N THR A 42 8.27 -9.59 -1.44
CA THR A 42 8.62 -8.33 -2.11
C THR A 42 8.98 -7.30 -1.04
N PRO A 43 10.26 -7.25 -0.63
CA PRO A 43 10.71 -6.32 0.41
C PRO A 43 10.35 -4.87 0.06
N GLY A 44 9.76 -4.14 1.01
CA GLY A 44 9.36 -2.74 0.78
C GLY A 44 7.90 -2.58 0.30
N ARG A 45 7.17 -3.69 0.12
CA ARG A 45 5.81 -3.66 -0.42
C ARG A 45 4.85 -3.02 0.57
N VAL A 46 5.00 -3.28 1.88
CA VAL A 46 4.11 -2.72 2.90
C VAL A 46 4.27 -1.20 2.99
N GLU A 47 5.50 -0.69 2.90
CA GLU A 47 5.83 0.73 2.86
C GLU A 47 5.28 1.39 1.60
N SER A 48 5.36 0.71 0.46
CA SER A 48 4.80 1.19 -0.80
C SER A 48 3.28 1.31 -0.73
N ILE A 49 2.60 0.33 -0.13
CA ILE A 49 1.15 0.38 0.13
C ILE A 49 0.85 1.53 1.11
N PHE A 50 1.63 1.71 2.18
CA PHE A 50 1.40 2.80 3.12
C PHE A 50 1.53 4.17 2.45
N LYS A 51 2.56 4.37 1.62
CA LYS A 51 2.77 5.60 0.84
C LYS A 51 1.64 5.86 -0.14
N SER A 52 1.10 4.82 -0.79
CA SER A 52 0.01 5.01 -1.75
C SER A 52 -1.27 5.49 -1.08
N ILE A 53 -1.54 5.07 0.16
CA ILE A 53 -2.69 5.55 0.95
C ILE A 53 -2.55 7.04 1.32
N GLN A 54 -1.33 7.57 1.44
CA GLN A 54 -1.10 8.99 1.70
C GLN A 54 -1.20 9.86 0.44
N ASN A 55 -1.05 9.27 -0.75
CA ASN A 55 -1.03 9.97 -2.03
C ASN A 55 -2.02 9.33 -3.02
N VAL A 56 -3.31 9.37 -2.68
CA VAL A 56 -4.37 8.77 -3.49
C VAL A 56 -4.83 9.76 -4.55
N SER A 57 -4.71 9.37 -5.83
CA SER A 57 -5.35 10.09 -6.94
C SER A 57 -6.77 9.53 -7.18
N PRO A 58 -7.83 10.36 -7.21
CA PRO A 58 -9.20 9.90 -7.48
C PRO A 58 -9.33 9.07 -8.77
N SER A 59 -8.54 9.42 -9.80
CA SER A 59 -8.52 8.69 -11.08
C SER A 59 -8.09 7.22 -10.95
N GLN A 60 -7.38 6.85 -9.88
CA GLN A 60 -6.90 5.48 -9.64
C GLN A 60 -7.89 4.63 -8.83
N LEU A 61 -8.95 5.23 -8.28
CA LEU A 61 -9.95 4.53 -7.47
C LEU A 61 -11.08 3.91 -8.29
N ALA A 62 -11.11 4.14 -9.61
CA ALA A 62 -12.18 3.72 -10.51
C ALA A 62 -13.59 4.17 -10.06
N ASP A 63 -13.67 5.23 -9.25
CA ASP A 63 -14.92 5.77 -8.72
C ASP A 63 -15.40 6.92 -9.60
N ARG A 64 -16.52 6.70 -10.31
CA ARG A 64 -17.13 7.67 -11.24
C ARG A 64 -17.74 8.89 -10.54
N GLY A 65 -17.98 8.82 -9.23
CA GLY A 65 -18.44 9.95 -8.42
C GLY A 65 -17.30 10.83 -7.94
N LEU A 66 -16.10 10.26 -7.77
CA LEU A 66 -14.91 10.99 -7.35
C LEU A 66 -14.06 11.50 -8.53
N PHE A 67 -14.17 10.89 -9.71
CA PHE A 67 -13.45 11.29 -10.90
C PHE A 67 -14.32 11.17 -12.16
N ASP A 68 -14.41 12.25 -12.95
CA ASP A 68 -15.19 12.26 -14.19
C ASP A 68 -14.43 11.60 -15.34
N PHE A 69 -14.59 10.29 -15.44
CA PHE A 69 -14.03 9.51 -16.55
C PHE A 69 -14.75 9.77 -17.89
N ILE A 70 -15.95 10.35 -17.89
CA ILE A 70 -16.76 10.53 -19.11
C ILE A 70 -16.25 11.72 -19.91
N ASN A 71 -15.96 12.83 -19.23
CA ASN A 71 -15.54 14.08 -19.87
C ASN A 71 -14.03 14.30 -19.81
N LEU A 72 -13.24 13.22 -19.84
CA LEU A 72 -11.77 13.31 -19.86
C LEU A 72 -11.31 14.14 -21.08
N PRO A 73 -10.55 15.23 -20.88
CA PRO A 73 -10.03 16.02 -21.99
C PRO A 73 -8.99 15.21 -22.74
N ILE A 74 -9.18 15.06 -24.05
CA ILE A 74 -8.18 14.47 -24.93
C ILE A 74 -7.36 15.62 -25.51
N ASP A 75 -6.20 15.89 -24.92
CA ASP A 75 -5.22 16.78 -25.53
C ASP A 75 -4.51 16.05 -26.67
N ARG A 76 -4.81 16.45 -27.91
CA ARG A 76 -4.18 15.93 -29.14
C ARG A 76 -3.16 16.89 -29.72
N GLU A 77 -2.95 18.06 -29.10
CA GLU A 77 -2.03 19.08 -29.59
C GLU A 77 -0.60 18.82 -29.11
N ALA A 78 -0.45 18.15 -27.96
CA ALA A 78 0.84 17.69 -27.47
C ALA A 78 1.47 16.67 -28.45
N GLN A 79 2.70 16.95 -28.91
CA GLN A 79 3.51 15.94 -29.60
C GLN A 79 3.69 14.74 -28.68
N LYS A 80 3.22 13.57 -29.13
CA LYS A 80 3.38 12.31 -28.41
C LYS A 80 4.88 12.10 -28.15
N ALA A 81 5.27 12.11 -26.88
CA ALA A 81 6.64 11.79 -26.49
C ALA A 81 7.02 10.41 -27.07
N GLU A 82 8.24 10.31 -27.57
CA GLU A 82 8.77 9.06 -28.13
C GLU A 82 8.74 7.98 -27.03
N TYR A 83 8.22 6.80 -27.36
CA TYR A 83 8.00 5.75 -26.36
C TYR A 83 9.35 5.15 -25.94
N GLU A 84 9.79 5.46 -24.71
CA GLU A 84 11.13 5.13 -24.19
C GLU A 84 11.44 3.62 -24.12
N PHE A 85 10.43 2.74 -24.25
CA PHE A 85 10.60 1.28 -24.20
C PHE A 85 10.39 0.59 -25.55
N ALA A 86 10.57 1.30 -26.66
CA ALA A 86 10.40 0.75 -28.01
C ALA A 86 11.38 -0.39 -28.36
N GLU A 87 12.46 -0.56 -27.60
CA GLU A 87 13.51 -1.57 -27.84
C GLU A 87 13.27 -2.93 -27.17
N ALA A 88 12.17 -3.12 -26.42
CA ALA A 88 11.87 -4.42 -25.82
C ALA A 88 11.41 -5.43 -26.89
N THR A 89 12.34 -6.23 -27.41
CA THR A 89 12.03 -7.41 -28.25
C THR A 89 11.48 -8.56 -27.41
N VAL A 90 10.36 -9.14 -27.87
CA VAL A 90 9.70 -10.34 -27.32
C VAL A 90 10.60 -11.57 -27.38
#